data_AF-A0A957KLX7-F1
#
_entry.id   AF-A0A957KLX7-F1
#
_cell.length_a   1.000
_cell.length_b   1.000
_cell.length_c   1.000
_cell.angle_alpha   90.00
_cell.angle_beta   90.00
_cell.angle_gamma   90.00
#
_symmetry.space_group_name_H-M   'P 1'
#
loop_
_entity.id
_entity.type
_entity.pdbx_description
1 polymer ?
#
loop_
_entity_poly.entity_id
_entity_poly.type
_entity_poly.pdbx_seq_one_letter_code
_entity_poly.pdbx_strand_id
1 'polypeptide(L)'
;MATARDLPQTPLTQPPPPAALPSWRTLNWDTSPEAEAVLFRLWREAPAWRKLEMMGGLNQTARQMALIGLRQRSPQASDQELQRRLADILLGPALAGRVYGPVPRRLGQQRPMQQSEAIQVTLLITQLLDALAVPYVIGGALASTVHGMVRATLGVDILADLPAQQVAEIVAGLNGEFYVDEMAIRQAIINRRSFNLIHLSTMFKVDIFIPQGRSFDEQQLKRRVAEAVDPEGSSRIWVLSAEDIILAKLDWFRQGGGLSERQWRDVLGVLKLQGTALDFAYLHHWAKSLGVADLLEQALFKLDDS
;
A
#
# COMPACT_ATOMS: atom_id res chain seq x y z
N MET A 1 35.40 12.91 8.23
CA MET A 1 34.06 13.15 7.66
C MET A 1 33.10 12.19 8.33
N ALA A 2 32.24 12.70 9.19
CA ALA A 2 31.26 11.90 9.90
C ALA A 2 30.22 11.33 8.93
N THR A 3 29.98 10.03 9.02
CA THR A 3 28.91 9.34 8.30
C THR A 3 27.55 9.78 8.86
N ALA A 4 26.55 9.95 8.00
CA ALA A 4 25.19 10.42 8.32
C ALA A 4 24.35 9.43 9.20
N ARG A 5 25.00 8.59 10.01
CA ARG A 5 24.36 7.60 10.91
C ARG A 5 24.33 8.01 12.39
N ASP A 6 24.94 9.13 12.78
CA ASP A 6 25.06 9.55 14.18
C ASP A 6 24.39 10.92 14.46
N LEU A 7 23.16 11.12 13.97
CA LEU A 7 22.32 12.20 14.53
C LEU A 7 21.58 11.65 15.74
N PRO A 8 21.68 12.28 16.93
CA PRO A 8 20.92 11.86 18.10
C PRO A 8 19.42 11.93 17.77
N GLN A 9 18.75 10.78 17.83
CA GLN A 9 17.29 10.74 17.74
C GLN A 9 16.72 11.21 19.08
N THR A 10 16.43 12.50 19.18
CA THR A 10 15.60 13.03 20.26
C THR A 10 14.26 12.29 20.21
N PRO A 11 13.73 11.75 21.33
CA PRO A 11 12.42 11.12 21.34
C PRO A 11 11.39 12.09 20.75
N LEU A 12 10.73 11.70 19.67
CA LEU A 12 9.68 12.51 19.06
C LEU A 12 8.46 12.41 19.97
N THR A 13 8.36 13.33 20.94
CA THR A 13 7.14 13.50 21.74
C THR A 13 5.97 13.77 20.81
N GLN A 14 4.75 13.32 21.16
CA GLN A 14 3.56 13.63 20.38
C GLN A 14 3.54 15.13 20.03
N PRO A 15 3.43 15.48 18.74
CA PRO A 15 3.46 16.87 18.35
C PRO A 15 2.27 17.58 19.02
N PRO A 16 2.44 18.82 19.51
CA PRO A 16 1.31 19.59 20.03
C PRO A 16 0.21 19.68 18.94
N PRO A 17 -1.06 19.79 19.34
CA PRO A 17 -2.17 19.85 18.40
C PRO A 17 -1.89 20.93 17.35
N PRO A 18 -1.98 20.61 16.05
CA PRO A 18 -1.63 21.57 15.00
C PRO A 18 -2.53 22.80 15.10
N ALA A 19 -2.00 23.98 14.75
CA ALA A 19 -2.85 25.11 14.46
C ALA A 19 -3.85 24.69 13.37
N ALA A 20 -5.14 24.94 13.61
CA ALA A 20 -6.18 24.57 12.67
C ALA A 20 -5.83 25.12 11.28
N LEU A 21 -5.84 24.24 10.28
CA LEU A 21 -5.86 24.70 8.89
C LEU A 21 -7.10 25.60 8.72
N PRO A 22 -7.09 26.55 7.76
CA PRO A 22 -8.32 27.24 7.38
C PRO A 22 -9.45 26.23 7.14
N SER A 23 -10.72 26.63 7.22
CA SER A 23 -11.89 25.73 7.09
C SER A 23 -12.10 25.23 5.64
N TRP A 24 -11.03 24.76 5.02
CA TRP A 24 -10.99 24.17 3.70
C TRP A 24 -11.36 22.69 3.80
N ARG A 25 -11.87 22.18 2.68
CA ARG A 25 -12.14 20.76 2.53
C ARG A 25 -10.81 20.00 2.55
N THR A 26 -10.76 18.88 3.28
CA THR A 26 -9.62 17.97 3.24
C THR A 26 -9.37 17.48 1.81
N LEU A 27 -8.11 17.24 1.47
CA LEU A 27 -7.74 16.79 0.14
C LEU A 27 -8.18 15.35 -0.14
N ASN A 28 -8.13 14.51 0.89
CA ASN A 28 -8.63 13.13 0.82
C ASN A 28 -9.76 12.93 1.82
N TRP A 29 -10.80 12.21 1.38
CA TRP A 29 -12.00 11.97 2.18
C TRP A 29 -11.76 11.00 3.35
N ASP A 30 -10.70 10.20 3.27
CA ASP A 30 -10.27 9.20 4.25
C ASP A 30 -9.29 9.76 5.31
N THR A 31 -8.95 11.04 5.20
CA THR A 31 -7.96 11.70 6.06
C THR A 31 -8.66 12.71 6.95
N SER A 32 -8.52 12.55 8.27
CA SER A 32 -9.08 13.50 9.24
C SER A 32 -8.41 14.89 9.11
N PRO A 33 -9.13 15.99 9.41
CA PRO A 33 -8.54 17.34 9.43
C PRO A 33 -7.30 17.43 10.34
N GLU A 34 -7.32 16.74 11.48
CA GLU A 34 -6.24 16.69 12.46
C GLU A 34 -5.00 16.01 11.87
N ALA A 35 -5.15 14.83 11.25
CA ALA A 35 -4.07 14.13 10.58
C ALA A 35 -3.51 14.94 9.40
N GLU A 36 -4.38 15.55 8.59
CA GLU A 36 -3.96 16.41 7.47
C GLU A 36 -3.13 17.60 7.98
N ALA A 37 -3.55 18.25 9.06
CA ALA A 37 -2.81 19.35 9.65
C ALA A 37 -1.42 18.92 10.19
N VAL A 38 -1.28 17.69 10.71
CA VAL A 38 0.02 17.10 11.06
C VAL A 38 0.89 16.89 9.81
N LEU A 39 0.36 16.24 8.76
CA LEU A 39 1.07 16.01 7.49
C LEU A 39 1.58 17.30 6.87
N PHE A 40 0.72 18.32 6.79
CA PHE A 40 1.09 19.60 6.19
C PHE A 40 2.14 20.36 7.00
N ARG A 41 2.10 20.27 8.33
CA ARG A 41 3.15 20.82 9.18
C ARG A 41 4.49 20.13 8.91
N LEU A 42 4.52 18.79 8.94
CA LEU A 42 5.72 18.01 8.66
C LEU A 42 6.29 18.35 7.27
N TRP A 43 5.43 18.46 6.25
CA TRP A 43 5.87 18.85 4.91
C TRP A 43 6.35 20.31 4.82
N ARG A 44 5.81 21.24 5.60
CA ARG A 44 6.30 22.64 5.61
C ARG A 44 7.67 22.75 6.26
N GLU A 45 7.89 21.99 7.32
CA GLU A 45 9.15 21.97 8.07
C GLU A 45 10.24 21.17 7.35
N ALA A 46 9.87 20.21 6.49
CA ALA A 46 10.81 19.40 5.73
C ALA A 46 11.61 20.21 4.70
N PRO A 47 12.95 20.13 4.71
CA PRO A 47 13.76 20.71 3.64
C PRO A 47 13.51 19.99 2.30
N ALA A 48 13.74 20.70 1.19
CA ALA A 48 13.45 20.17 -0.16
C ALA A 48 14.14 18.83 -0.45
N TRP A 49 15.39 18.65 0.00
CA TRP A 49 16.13 17.40 -0.19
C TRP A 49 15.46 16.21 0.50
N ARG A 50 14.83 16.42 1.67
CA ARG A 50 14.12 15.35 2.39
C ARG A 50 12.87 14.93 1.63
N LYS A 51 12.15 15.87 1.00
CA LYS A 51 11.01 15.55 0.12
C LYS A 51 11.43 14.77 -1.13
N LEU A 52 12.58 15.11 -1.70
CA LEU A 52 13.16 14.36 -2.84
C LEU A 52 13.60 12.96 -2.43
N GLU A 53 14.20 12.82 -1.25
CA GLU A 53 14.58 11.53 -0.67
C GLU A 53 13.34 10.65 -0.42
N MET A 54 12.29 11.20 0.18
CA MET A 54 10.99 10.52 0.33
C MET A 54 10.47 10.03 -1.03
N MET A 55 10.45 10.90 -2.04
CA MET A 55 10.03 10.52 -3.40
C MET A 55 10.89 9.37 -3.96
N GLY A 56 12.21 9.38 -3.72
CA GLY A 56 13.11 8.28 -4.07
C GLY A 56 12.74 6.96 -3.38
N GLY A 57 12.50 7.00 -2.07
CA GLY A 57 12.08 5.84 -1.28
C GLY A 57 10.74 5.25 -1.72
N LEU A 58 9.78 6.08 -2.12
CA LEU A 58 8.49 5.62 -2.64
C LEU A 58 8.63 4.94 -4.01
N ASN A 59 9.53 5.43 -4.87
CA ASN A 59 9.87 4.76 -6.12
C ASN A 59 10.58 3.43 -5.88
N GLN A 60 11.48 3.36 -4.90
CA GLN A 60 12.13 2.12 -4.49
C GLN A 60 11.11 1.09 -3.99
N THR A 61 10.14 1.52 -3.19
CA THR A 61 9.04 0.68 -2.69
C THR A 61 8.22 0.09 -3.84
N ALA A 62 7.80 0.92 -4.80
CA ALA A 62 7.05 0.44 -5.96
C ALA A 62 7.84 -0.61 -6.76
N ARG A 63 9.15 -0.39 -6.95
CA ARG A 63 10.03 -1.37 -7.61
C ARG A 63 10.14 -2.67 -6.82
N GLN A 64 10.21 -2.60 -5.49
CA GLN A 64 10.28 -3.77 -4.62
C GLN A 64 9.00 -4.59 -4.69
N MET A 65 7.83 -3.96 -4.56
CA MET A 65 6.53 -4.64 -4.68
C MET A 65 6.34 -5.25 -6.08
N ALA A 66 6.81 -4.58 -7.14
CA ALA A 66 6.76 -5.11 -8.49
C ALA A 66 7.64 -6.34 -8.67
N LEU A 67 8.82 -6.37 -8.06
CA LEU A 67 9.72 -7.53 -8.07
C LEU A 67 9.12 -8.72 -7.33
N ILE A 68 8.43 -8.48 -6.20
CA ILE A 68 7.68 -9.51 -5.48
C ILE A 68 6.65 -10.13 -6.41
N GLY A 69 5.79 -9.32 -7.03
CA GLY A 69 4.79 -9.79 -7.98
C GLY A 69 5.37 -10.54 -9.19
N LEU A 70 6.51 -10.07 -9.73
CA LEU A 70 7.22 -10.77 -10.80
C LEU A 70 7.74 -12.14 -10.36
N ARG A 71 8.29 -12.23 -9.14
CA ARG A 71 8.80 -13.50 -8.59
C ARG A 71 7.66 -14.51 -8.39
N GLN A 72 6.48 -14.07 -7.95
CA GLN A 72 5.30 -14.94 -7.87
C GLN A 72 4.92 -15.54 -9.22
N ARG A 73 4.89 -14.71 -10.26
CA ARG A 73 4.54 -15.13 -11.63
C ARG A 73 5.68 -15.87 -12.34
N SER A 74 6.91 -15.83 -11.80
CA SER A 74 8.07 -16.48 -12.40
C SER A 74 9.03 -17.02 -11.32
N PRO A 75 8.64 -18.08 -10.59
CA PRO A 75 9.40 -18.57 -9.43
C PRO A 75 10.81 -19.06 -9.76
N GLN A 76 11.03 -19.50 -11.01
CA GLN A 76 12.33 -20.01 -11.46
C GLN A 76 13.22 -18.94 -12.09
N ALA A 77 12.75 -17.70 -12.19
CA ALA A 77 13.54 -16.61 -12.77
C ALA A 77 14.66 -16.18 -11.81
N SER A 78 15.85 -15.99 -12.36
CA SER A 78 16.98 -15.40 -11.65
C SER A 78 16.74 -13.92 -11.36
N ASP A 79 17.44 -13.36 -10.36
CA ASP A 79 17.29 -11.94 -10.01
C ASP A 79 17.62 -11.00 -11.18
N GLN A 80 18.57 -11.36 -12.04
CA GLN A 80 18.87 -10.57 -13.24
C GLN A 80 17.72 -10.59 -14.25
N GLU A 81 17.07 -11.75 -14.43
CA GLU A 81 15.88 -11.85 -15.27
C GLU A 81 14.71 -11.04 -14.68
N LEU A 82 14.51 -11.08 -13.35
CA LEU A 82 13.49 -10.29 -12.67
C LEU A 82 13.76 -8.77 -12.79
N GLN A 83 15.00 -8.32 -12.59
CA GLN A 83 15.39 -6.92 -12.77
C GLN A 83 15.19 -6.44 -14.20
N ARG A 84 15.52 -7.29 -15.18
CA ARG A 84 15.31 -6.94 -16.58
C ARG A 84 13.82 -6.88 -16.94
N ARG A 85 12.99 -7.80 -16.44
CA ARG A 85 11.53 -7.76 -16.63
C ARG A 85 10.89 -6.54 -15.94
N LEU A 86 11.40 -6.15 -14.77
CA LEU A 86 11.01 -4.88 -14.14
C LEU A 86 11.32 -3.69 -15.06
N ALA A 87 12.48 -3.68 -15.72
CA ALA A 87 12.82 -2.62 -16.67
C ALA A 87 11.86 -2.59 -17.88
N ASP A 88 11.38 -3.73 -18.40
CA ASP A 88 10.35 -3.76 -19.44
C ASP A 88 9.05 -3.10 -18.96
N ILE A 89 8.63 -3.40 -17.72
CA ILE A 89 7.41 -2.82 -17.13
C ILE A 89 7.55 -1.30 -16.96
N LEU A 90 8.70 -0.81 -16.48
CA LEU A 90 8.89 0.59 -16.14
C LEU A 90 9.21 1.49 -17.34
N LEU A 91 9.99 0.99 -18.30
CA LEU A 91 10.54 1.79 -19.41
C LEU A 91 9.95 1.42 -20.76
N GLY A 92 9.24 0.29 -20.85
CA GLY A 92 8.85 -0.33 -22.10
C GLY A 92 9.99 -1.16 -22.73
N PRO A 93 9.68 -2.21 -23.51
CA PRO A 93 10.70 -3.16 -23.99
C PRO A 93 11.79 -2.54 -24.85
N ALA A 94 11.44 -1.55 -25.68
CA ALA A 94 12.38 -0.89 -26.57
C ALA A 94 13.45 -0.10 -25.80
N LEU A 95 13.04 0.73 -24.83
CA LEU A 95 13.99 1.53 -24.05
C LEU A 95 14.75 0.64 -23.07
N ALA A 96 14.09 -0.34 -22.45
CA ALA A 96 14.75 -1.29 -21.56
C ALA A 96 15.83 -2.10 -22.29
N GLY A 97 15.57 -2.53 -23.53
CA GLY A 97 16.57 -3.21 -24.37
C GLY A 97 17.79 -2.34 -24.68
N ARG A 98 17.61 -1.04 -24.89
CA ARG A 98 18.70 -0.09 -25.18
C ARG A 98 19.56 0.21 -23.94
N VAL A 99 18.96 0.30 -22.76
CA VAL A 99 19.65 0.70 -21.52
C VAL A 99 20.23 -0.50 -20.78
N TYR A 100 19.50 -1.63 -20.74
CA TYR A 100 19.85 -2.81 -19.94
C TYR A 100 20.23 -4.04 -20.79
N GLY A 101 20.14 -3.96 -22.11
CA GLY A 101 20.41 -5.10 -23.01
C GLY A 101 19.26 -6.11 -23.09
N PRO A 102 19.45 -7.27 -23.76
CA PRO A 102 18.45 -8.34 -23.81
C PRO A 102 18.28 -9.03 -22.45
N VAL A 103 17.19 -9.78 -22.26
CA VAL A 103 16.98 -10.62 -21.06
C VAL A 103 18.12 -11.64 -20.95
N PRO A 104 18.94 -11.58 -19.89
CA PRO A 104 20.06 -12.50 -19.73
C PRO A 104 19.55 -13.92 -19.63
N ARG A 105 20.19 -14.87 -20.33
CA ARG A 105 20.03 -16.29 -20.03
C ARG A 105 21.01 -16.63 -18.92
N ARG A 106 20.49 -16.74 -17.69
CA ARG A 106 21.18 -17.10 -16.43
C ARG A 106 22.68 -16.79 -16.36
N LEU A 107 23.03 -15.80 -15.55
CA LEU A 107 24.22 -15.78 -14.69
C LEU A 107 23.89 -14.91 -13.47
N GLY A 108 24.27 -15.35 -12.28
CA GLY A 108 23.86 -14.74 -11.02
C GLY A 108 24.89 -13.76 -10.45
N GLN A 109 24.41 -12.69 -9.84
CA GLN A 109 24.97 -12.06 -8.64
C GLN A 109 23.81 -11.35 -7.93
N GLN A 110 23.61 -11.67 -6.65
CA GLN A 110 22.66 -10.96 -5.79
C GLN A 110 23.21 -9.56 -5.52
N ARG A 111 22.47 -8.51 -5.87
CA ARG A 111 22.68 -7.20 -5.25
C ARG A 111 21.79 -7.13 -4.01
N PRO A 112 22.32 -6.81 -2.82
CA PRO A 112 21.49 -6.67 -1.64
C PRO A 112 20.45 -5.58 -1.90
N MET A 113 19.18 -5.95 -1.82
CA MET A 113 18.07 -5.02 -1.96
C MET A 113 17.98 -4.25 -0.65
N GLN A 114 18.35 -2.97 -0.66
CA GLN A 114 18.14 -2.12 0.52
C GLN A 114 16.63 -1.90 0.69
N GLN A 115 16.06 -2.28 1.83
CA GLN A 115 14.62 -2.16 2.10
C GLN A 115 14.22 -0.69 2.19
N SER A 116 13.11 -0.30 1.54
CA SER A 116 12.66 1.09 1.57
C SER A 116 12.10 1.48 2.94
N GLU A 117 12.16 2.77 3.28
CA GLU A 117 11.54 3.32 4.50
C GLU A 117 10.05 2.95 4.58
N ALA A 118 9.32 2.98 3.47
CA ALA A 118 7.89 2.65 3.46
C ALA A 118 7.60 1.19 3.82
N ILE A 119 8.43 0.24 3.35
CA ILE A 119 8.30 -1.17 3.75
C ILE A 119 8.64 -1.33 5.22
N GLN A 120 9.70 -0.67 5.70
CA GLN A 120 10.08 -0.73 7.12
C GLN A 120 8.96 -0.19 8.02
N VAL A 121 8.37 0.97 7.69
CA VAL A 121 7.23 1.54 8.43
C VAL A 121 6.02 0.62 8.38
N THR A 122 5.75 0.00 7.23
CA THR A 122 4.67 -0.99 7.08
C THR A 122 4.93 -2.21 7.96
N LEU A 123 6.17 -2.68 8.06
CA LEU A 123 6.56 -3.77 8.94
C LEU A 123 6.36 -3.44 10.42
N LEU A 124 6.68 -2.22 10.87
CA LEU A 124 6.44 -1.79 12.25
C LEU A 124 4.96 -1.94 12.64
N ILE A 125 4.04 -1.46 11.78
CA ILE A 125 2.60 -1.58 12.03
C ILE A 125 2.15 -3.04 11.98
N THR A 126 2.54 -3.77 10.94
CA THR A 126 2.05 -5.13 10.73
C THR A 126 2.57 -6.13 11.77
N GLN A 127 3.81 -5.98 12.22
CA GLN A 127 4.36 -6.78 13.33
C GLN A 127 3.64 -6.50 14.65
N LEU A 128 3.25 -5.24 14.91
CA LEU A 128 2.41 -4.92 16.06
C LEU A 128 1.04 -5.59 15.96
N LEU A 129 0.39 -5.55 14.79
CA LEU A 129 -0.90 -6.21 14.57
C LEU A 129 -0.79 -7.73 14.74
N ASP A 130 0.27 -8.35 14.21
CA ASP A 130 0.55 -9.78 14.41
C ASP A 130 0.76 -10.13 15.89
N ALA A 131 1.53 -9.32 16.63
CA ALA A 131 1.77 -9.53 18.05
C ALA A 131 0.48 -9.43 18.90
N LEU A 132 -0.47 -8.61 18.46
CA LEU A 132 -1.79 -8.46 19.08
C LEU A 132 -2.84 -9.45 18.51
N ALA A 133 -2.44 -10.33 17.61
CA ALA A 133 -3.31 -11.26 16.89
C ALA A 133 -4.49 -10.57 16.18
N VAL A 134 -4.28 -9.34 15.68
CA VAL A 134 -5.26 -8.58 14.89
C VAL A 134 -5.19 -9.01 13.44
N PRO A 135 -6.25 -9.61 12.86
CA PRO A 135 -6.28 -9.92 11.44
C PRO A 135 -6.20 -8.64 10.61
N TYR A 136 -5.28 -8.59 9.67
CA TYR A 136 -5.12 -7.48 8.75
C TYR A 136 -4.79 -7.94 7.33
N VAL A 137 -4.98 -7.04 6.37
CA VAL A 137 -4.52 -7.20 4.99
C VAL A 137 -4.19 -5.85 4.38
N ILE A 138 -3.06 -5.77 3.67
CA ILE A 138 -2.64 -4.59 2.94
C ILE A 138 -3.37 -4.52 1.60
N GLY A 139 -3.98 -3.39 1.34
CA GLY A 139 -4.68 -3.10 0.09
C GLY A 139 -4.00 -2.00 -0.71
N GLY A 140 -4.83 -1.20 -1.39
CA GLY A 140 -4.39 0.05 -1.99
C GLY A 140 -3.32 -0.11 -3.07
N ALA A 141 -2.49 0.92 -3.22
CA ALA A 141 -1.48 0.98 -4.27
C ALA A 141 -0.33 -0.02 -4.07
N LEU A 142 0.00 -0.40 -2.83
CA LEU A 142 1.04 -1.42 -2.58
C LEU A 142 0.58 -2.79 -3.08
N ALA A 143 -0.60 -3.25 -2.67
CA ALA A 143 -1.15 -4.53 -3.15
C ALA A 143 -1.34 -4.52 -4.67
N SER A 144 -1.81 -3.40 -5.23
CA SER A 144 -1.97 -3.23 -6.68
C SER A 144 -0.66 -3.31 -7.44
N THR A 145 0.46 -2.91 -6.84
CA THR A 145 1.78 -3.00 -7.47
C THR A 145 2.29 -4.45 -7.54
N VAL A 146 1.86 -5.31 -6.61
CA VAL A 146 2.17 -6.75 -6.65
C VAL A 146 1.42 -7.41 -7.83
N HIS A 147 0.12 -7.14 -7.94
CA HIS A 147 -0.77 -7.85 -8.86
C HIS A 147 -1.05 -7.12 -10.19
N GLY A 148 -0.66 -5.85 -10.33
CA GLY A 148 -1.05 -4.99 -11.44
C GLY A 148 0.04 -3.98 -11.83
N MET A 149 -0.38 -2.74 -12.14
CA MET A 149 0.55 -1.70 -12.61
C MET A 149 1.44 -1.16 -11.48
N VAL A 150 2.71 -0.94 -11.82
CA VAL A 150 3.69 -0.38 -10.89
C VAL A 150 3.51 1.13 -10.77
N ARG A 151 3.28 1.62 -9.55
CA ARG A 151 3.25 3.06 -9.26
C ARG A 151 3.71 3.37 -7.84
N ALA A 152 4.30 4.55 -7.66
CA ALA A 152 4.59 5.08 -6.33
C ALA A 152 3.30 5.48 -5.59
N THR A 153 3.33 5.39 -4.26
CA THR A 153 2.24 5.78 -3.36
C THR A 153 2.80 6.60 -2.20
N LEU A 154 2.04 7.56 -1.67
CA LEU A 154 2.47 8.39 -0.54
C LEU A 154 2.19 7.74 0.83
N GLY A 155 1.53 6.58 0.84
CA GLY A 155 1.13 5.87 2.05
C GLY A 155 0.76 4.41 1.76
N VAL A 156 0.31 3.73 2.80
CA VAL A 156 -0.20 2.34 2.75
C VAL A 156 -1.62 2.27 3.29
N ASP A 157 -2.45 1.48 2.60
CA ASP A 157 -3.82 1.19 3.00
C ASP A 157 -3.88 -0.20 3.65
N ILE A 158 -4.45 -0.31 4.85
CA ILE A 158 -4.55 -1.56 5.61
C ILE A 158 -5.98 -1.72 6.09
N LEU A 159 -6.62 -2.84 5.75
CA LEU A 159 -7.86 -3.28 6.38
C LEU A 159 -7.49 -4.10 7.63
N ALA A 160 -7.97 -3.72 8.81
CA ALA A 160 -7.66 -4.40 10.07
C ALA A 160 -8.91 -4.62 10.93
N ASP A 161 -9.15 -5.87 11.34
CA ASP A 161 -10.26 -6.24 12.22
C ASP A 161 -9.89 -5.99 13.69
N LEU A 162 -9.90 -4.71 14.05
CA LEU A 162 -9.35 -4.20 15.30
C LEU A 162 -10.41 -4.19 16.43
N PRO A 163 -10.24 -4.97 17.51
CA PRO A 163 -11.12 -4.97 18.67
C PRO A 163 -10.98 -3.68 19.50
N ALA A 164 -12.10 -3.11 19.95
CA ALA A 164 -12.11 -1.89 20.76
C ALA A 164 -11.31 -2.01 22.08
N GLN A 165 -11.15 -3.23 22.58
CA GLN A 165 -10.39 -3.54 23.78
C GLN A 165 -8.88 -3.36 23.58
N GLN A 166 -8.37 -3.56 22.36
CA GLN A 166 -6.94 -3.53 22.04
C GLN A 166 -6.41 -2.13 21.67
N VAL A 167 -7.26 -1.10 21.73
CA VAL A 167 -6.89 0.26 21.33
C VAL A 167 -5.77 0.82 22.20
N ALA A 168 -5.79 0.55 23.50
CA ALA A 168 -4.78 1.06 24.43
C ALA A 168 -3.39 0.46 24.11
N GLU A 169 -3.33 -0.84 23.82
CA GLU A 169 -2.12 -1.54 23.42
C GLU A 169 -1.56 -1.03 22.09
N ILE A 170 -2.43 -0.73 21.12
CA ILE A 170 -2.01 -0.16 19.83
C ILE A 170 -1.44 1.24 20.01
N VAL A 171 -2.12 2.10 20.77
CA VAL A 171 -1.62 3.45 21.06
C VAL A 171 -0.29 3.38 21.78
N ALA A 172 -0.17 2.52 22.79
CA ALA A 172 1.08 2.32 23.53
C ALA A 172 2.23 1.81 22.64
N GLY A 173 1.94 0.84 21.75
CA GLY A 173 2.94 0.26 20.85
C GLY A 173 3.43 1.19 19.74
N LEU A 174 2.67 2.24 19.42
CA LEU A 174 3.01 3.21 18.38
C LEU A 174 3.49 4.57 18.91
N ASN A 175 3.32 4.81 20.20
CA ASN A 175 3.64 6.10 20.81
C ASN A 175 5.13 6.43 20.69
N GLY A 176 5.44 7.68 20.37
CA GLY A 176 6.81 8.18 20.22
C GLY A 176 7.41 8.04 18.81
N GLU A 177 6.89 7.14 17.99
CA GLU A 177 7.32 6.99 16.58
C GLU A 177 6.25 7.46 15.59
N PHE A 178 4.98 7.34 15.97
CA PHE A 178 3.84 7.72 15.15
C PHE A 178 3.03 8.84 15.79
N TYR A 179 2.46 9.70 14.95
CA TYR A 179 1.23 10.38 15.31
C TYR A 179 0.10 9.36 15.38
N VAL A 180 -0.55 9.31 16.55
CA VAL A 180 -1.67 8.42 16.85
C VAL A 180 -2.67 9.17 17.73
N ASP A 181 -3.94 9.12 17.34
CA ASP A 181 -5.06 9.72 18.10
C ASP A 181 -5.98 8.60 18.59
N GLU A 182 -5.97 8.36 19.91
CA GLU A 182 -6.77 7.31 20.54
C GLU A 182 -8.27 7.52 20.31
N MET A 183 -8.75 8.77 20.40
CA MET A 183 -10.16 9.07 20.21
C MET A 183 -10.57 8.80 18.76
N ALA A 184 -9.73 9.19 17.79
CA ALA A 184 -9.95 8.90 16.39
C ALA A 184 -10.03 7.39 16.11
N ILE A 185 -9.14 6.58 16.72
CA ILE A 185 -9.18 5.12 16.61
C ILE A 185 -10.50 4.59 17.16
N ARG A 186 -10.88 4.97 18.38
CA ARG A 186 -12.14 4.51 19.01
C ARG A 186 -13.35 4.88 18.17
N GLN A 187 -13.40 6.09 17.63
CA GLN A 187 -14.48 6.54 16.75
C GLN A 187 -14.50 5.80 15.41
N ALA A 188 -13.34 5.50 14.83
CA ALA A 188 -13.25 4.71 13.60
C ALA A 188 -13.80 3.29 13.81
N ILE A 189 -13.52 2.65 14.95
CA ILE A 189 -14.08 1.33 15.27
C ILE A 189 -15.60 1.39 15.42
N ILE A 190 -16.10 2.32 16.25
CA ILE A 190 -17.54 2.48 16.52
C ILE A 190 -18.32 2.75 15.23
N ASN A 191 -17.81 3.66 14.41
CA ASN A 191 -18.49 4.09 13.19
C ASN A 191 -18.13 3.24 11.96
N ARG A 192 -17.28 2.22 12.13
CA ARG A 192 -16.69 1.41 11.05
C ARG A 192 -16.14 2.31 9.93
N ARG A 193 -15.22 3.19 10.27
CA ARG A 193 -14.55 4.10 9.31
C ARG A 193 -13.05 3.86 9.31
N SER A 194 -12.31 4.74 8.66
CA SER A 194 -10.86 4.75 8.72
C SER A 194 -10.34 5.68 9.83
N PHE A 195 -9.09 5.45 10.22
CA PHE A 195 -8.25 6.41 10.93
C PHE A 195 -6.86 6.44 10.31
N ASN A 196 -6.09 7.47 10.60
CA ASN A 196 -4.77 7.67 10.01
C ASN A 196 -3.68 7.59 11.10
N LEU A 197 -2.57 6.95 10.76
CA LEU A 197 -1.32 7.02 11.51
C LEU A 197 -0.27 7.69 10.63
N ILE A 198 0.64 8.45 11.21
CA ILE A 198 1.73 9.10 10.45
C ILE A 198 3.04 8.80 11.16
N HIS A 199 3.94 8.09 10.48
CA HIS A 199 5.28 7.85 11.01
C HIS A 199 6.08 9.15 10.99
N LEU A 200 6.46 9.67 12.16
CA LEU A 200 6.88 11.06 12.31
C LEU A 200 8.20 11.37 11.58
N SER A 201 9.15 10.44 11.58
CA SER A 201 10.48 10.66 10.96
C SER A 201 10.47 10.59 9.43
N THR A 202 9.59 9.76 8.86
CA THR A 202 9.47 9.56 7.40
C THR A 202 8.31 10.33 6.78
N MET A 203 7.38 10.82 7.61
CA MET A 203 6.11 11.44 7.19
C MET A 203 5.23 10.49 6.36
N PHE A 204 5.47 9.18 6.47
CA PHE A 204 4.74 8.15 5.75
C PHE A 204 3.37 7.93 6.41
N LYS A 205 2.31 8.07 5.61
CA LYS A 205 0.92 7.91 6.06
C LYS A 205 0.49 6.45 5.99
N VAL A 206 -0.17 5.99 7.04
CA VAL A 206 -0.81 4.67 7.11
C VAL A 206 -2.30 4.89 7.31
N ASP A 207 -3.10 4.41 6.37
CA ASP A 207 -4.56 4.49 6.41
C ASP A 207 -5.10 3.15 6.88
N ILE A 208 -5.69 3.11 8.09
CA ILE A 208 -6.29 1.91 8.66
C ILE A 208 -7.79 1.98 8.44
N PHE A 209 -8.34 0.99 7.75
CA PHE A 209 -9.77 0.83 7.50
C PHE A 209 -10.35 -0.25 8.41
N ILE A 210 -11.48 0.04 9.04
CA ILE A 210 -12.24 -0.93 9.83
C ILE A 210 -13.24 -1.68 8.92
N PRO A 211 -13.34 -3.03 9.01
CA PRO A 211 -14.34 -3.82 8.31
C PRO A 211 -15.76 -3.26 8.50
N GLN A 212 -16.49 -3.10 7.40
CA GLN A 212 -17.87 -2.60 7.40
C GLN A 212 -18.87 -3.64 7.95
N GLY A 213 -18.40 -4.85 8.28
CA GLY A 213 -19.25 -5.96 8.69
C GLY A 213 -19.91 -6.68 7.52
N ARG A 214 -19.39 -6.48 6.30
CA ARG A 214 -19.87 -7.19 5.10
C ARG A 214 -19.16 -8.53 5.00
N SER A 215 -19.84 -9.54 4.47
CA SER A 215 -19.24 -10.86 4.21
C SER A 215 -18.00 -10.78 3.31
N PHE A 216 -17.92 -9.77 2.45
CA PHE A 216 -16.74 -9.51 1.60
C PHE A 216 -15.51 -9.11 2.43
N ASP A 217 -15.67 -8.32 3.50
CA ASP A 217 -14.54 -7.87 4.33
C ASP A 217 -13.87 -9.07 5.02
N GLU A 218 -14.66 -10.06 5.44
CA GLU A 218 -14.12 -11.33 5.95
C GLU A 218 -13.37 -12.13 4.88
N GLN A 219 -13.84 -12.14 3.64
CA GLN A 219 -13.15 -12.86 2.56
C GLN A 219 -11.78 -12.24 2.27
N GLN A 220 -11.68 -10.92 2.26
CA GLN A 220 -10.41 -10.21 2.07
C GLN A 220 -9.36 -10.63 3.12
N LEU A 221 -9.79 -10.80 4.37
CA LEU A 221 -8.91 -11.27 5.46
C LEU A 221 -8.61 -12.78 5.37
N LYS A 222 -9.57 -13.60 4.94
CA LYS A 222 -9.41 -15.06 4.80
C LYS A 222 -8.54 -15.44 3.60
N ARG A 223 -8.62 -14.68 2.51
CA ARG A 223 -7.94 -14.94 1.22
C ARG A 223 -6.65 -14.14 1.03
N ARG A 224 -6.22 -13.40 2.05
CA ARG A 224 -4.96 -12.64 2.03
C ARG A 224 -3.77 -13.52 1.63
N VAL A 225 -2.88 -12.97 0.83
CA VAL A 225 -1.71 -13.66 0.30
C VAL A 225 -0.47 -13.21 1.08
N ALA A 226 0.38 -14.15 1.48
CA ALA A 226 1.64 -13.83 2.16
C ALA A 226 2.71 -13.45 1.14
N GLU A 227 3.31 -12.28 1.29
CA GLU A 227 4.44 -11.84 0.48
C GLU A 227 5.71 -11.69 1.33
N ALA A 228 6.81 -12.26 0.85
CA ALA A 228 8.13 -11.97 1.40
C ALA A 228 8.61 -10.58 0.93
N VAL A 229 9.00 -9.72 1.87
CA VAL A 229 9.47 -8.36 1.58
C VAL A 229 10.98 -8.18 1.70
N ASP A 230 11.68 -9.28 1.96
CA ASP A 230 13.13 -9.38 1.95
C ASP A 230 13.59 -10.65 1.19
N PRO A 231 14.85 -10.70 0.75
CA PRO A 231 15.38 -11.84 0.00
C PRO A 231 15.42 -13.15 0.80
N GLU A 232 15.53 -13.08 2.13
CA GLU A 232 15.65 -14.25 3.03
C GLU A 232 14.29 -14.86 3.34
N GLY A 233 13.20 -14.12 3.07
CA GLY A 233 11.83 -14.53 3.37
C GLY A 233 11.48 -14.46 4.85
N SER A 234 12.30 -13.75 5.64
CA SER A 234 12.20 -13.64 7.10
C SER A 234 11.05 -12.73 7.55
N SER A 235 10.82 -11.66 6.80
CA SER A 235 9.75 -10.68 6.98
C SER A 235 8.69 -10.88 5.92
N ARG A 236 7.45 -11.02 6.37
CA ARG A 236 6.29 -11.22 5.50
C ARG A 236 5.25 -10.16 5.78
N ILE A 237 4.48 -9.85 4.74
CA ILE A 237 3.28 -9.02 4.84
C ILE A 237 2.11 -9.76 4.21
N TRP A 238 0.90 -9.48 4.70
CA TRP A 238 -0.33 -9.96 4.09
C TRP A 238 -0.88 -8.93 3.11
N VAL A 239 -1.07 -9.28 1.85
CA VAL A 239 -1.67 -8.41 0.81
C VAL A 239 -2.99 -8.98 0.29
N LEU A 240 -3.86 -8.12 -0.23
CA LEU A 240 -5.09 -8.55 -0.89
C LEU A 240 -4.77 -9.43 -2.11
N SER A 241 -5.61 -10.44 -2.35
CA SER A 241 -5.56 -11.20 -3.59
C SER A 241 -5.84 -10.32 -4.80
N ALA A 242 -5.47 -10.78 -6.00
CA ALA A 242 -5.71 -10.03 -7.23
C ALA A 242 -7.21 -9.73 -7.43
N GLU A 243 -8.08 -10.71 -7.19
CA GLU A 243 -9.52 -10.56 -7.31
C GLU A 243 -10.07 -9.56 -6.28
N ASP A 244 -9.60 -9.65 -5.04
CA ASP A 244 -10.06 -8.76 -3.97
C ASP A 244 -9.60 -7.31 -4.19
N ILE A 245 -8.43 -7.09 -4.81
CA ILE A 245 -7.99 -5.75 -5.23
C ILE A 245 -8.95 -5.15 -6.25
N ILE A 246 -9.34 -5.94 -7.27
CA ILE A 246 -10.30 -5.48 -8.29
C ILE A 246 -11.61 -5.06 -7.62
N LEU A 247 -12.17 -5.93 -6.79
CA LEU A 247 -13.45 -5.71 -6.11
C LEU A 247 -13.41 -4.52 -5.15
N ALA A 248 -12.38 -4.43 -4.30
CA ALA A 248 -12.22 -3.33 -3.36
C ALA A 248 -12.06 -1.98 -4.08
N LYS A 249 -11.35 -1.95 -5.20
CA LYS A 249 -11.18 -0.71 -5.98
C LYS A 249 -12.42 -0.30 -6.75
N LEU A 250 -13.19 -1.24 -7.28
CA LEU A 250 -14.47 -0.94 -7.90
C LEU A 250 -15.46 -0.37 -6.87
N ASP A 251 -15.50 -0.95 -5.66
CA ASP A 251 -16.28 -0.44 -4.54
C ASP A 251 -15.85 0.99 -4.16
N TRP A 252 -14.55 1.22 -3.98
CA TRP A 252 -14.03 2.58 -3.72
C TRP A 252 -14.27 3.56 -4.87
N PHE A 253 -14.15 3.12 -6.12
CA PHE A 253 -14.43 3.95 -7.28
C PHE A 253 -15.89 4.41 -7.26
N ARG A 254 -16.83 3.51 -6.96
CA ARG A 254 -18.25 3.84 -6.80
C ARG A 254 -18.49 4.81 -5.64
N GLN A 255 -17.93 4.54 -4.46
CA GLN A 255 -18.06 5.41 -3.29
C GLN A 255 -17.48 6.81 -3.54
N GLY A 256 -16.41 6.90 -4.33
CA GLY A 256 -15.79 8.15 -4.77
C GLY A 256 -16.52 8.84 -5.93
N GLY A 257 -17.74 8.43 -6.28
CA GLY A 257 -18.55 9.03 -7.33
C GLY A 257 -18.14 8.67 -8.77
N GLY A 258 -17.27 7.68 -8.95
CA GLY A 258 -16.89 7.16 -10.27
C GLY A 258 -15.94 8.07 -11.07
N LEU A 259 -15.16 8.92 -10.40
CA LEU A 259 -14.28 9.90 -11.05
C LEU A 259 -12.79 9.63 -10.84
N SER A 260 -12.43 8.63 -10.03
CA SER A 260 -11.03 8.35 -9.71
C SER A 260 -10.35 7.52 -10.80
N GLU A 261 -9.75 8.22 -11.77
CA GLU A 261 -8.94 7.61 -12.83
C GLU A 261 -7.83 6.69 -12.27
N ARG A 262 -7.30 7.00 -11.09
CA ARG A 262 -6.29 6.14 -10.44
C ARG A 262 -6.85 4.78 -10.06
N GLN A 263 -8.01 4.74 -9.40
CA GLN A 263 -8.63 3.48 -9.00
C GLN A 263 -9.04 2.68 -10.24
N TRP A 264 -9.61 3.34 -11.24
CA TRP A 264 -9.99 2.70 -12.50
C TRP A 264 -8.80 2.09 -13.23
N ARG A 265 -7.69 2.84 -13.34
CA ARG A 265 -6.46 2.35 -13.95
C ARG A 265 -5.88 1.15 -13.20
N ASP A 266 -5.89 1.17 -11.88
CA ASP A 266 -5.40 0.04 -11.08
C ASP A 266 -6.26 -1.22 -11.35
N VAL A 267 -7.59 -1.11 -11.43
CA VAL A 267 -8.50 -2.22 -11.80
C VAL A 267 -8.13 -2.80 -13.16
N LEU A 268 -8.04 -1.96 -14.19
CA LEU A 268 -7.65 -2.41 -15.54
C LEU A 268 -6.26 -3.03 -15.56
N GLY A 269 -5.34 -2.49 -14.76
CA GLY A 269 -3.97 -2.97 -14.64
C GLY A 269 -3.89 -4.39 -14.07
N VAL A 270 -4.64 -4.67 -13.01
CA VAL A 270 -4.71 -6.03 -12.41
C VAL A 270 -5.41 -6.98 -13.39
N LEU A 271 -6.56 -6.61 -13.94
CA LEU A 271 -7.28 -7.42 -14.93
C LEU A 271 -6.39 -7.81 -16.10
N LYS A 272 -5.70 -6.84 -16.72
CA LYS A 272 -4.84 -7.08 -17.88
C LYS A 272 -3.60 -7.89 -17.56
N LEU A 273 -2.99 -7.68 -16.38
CA LEU A 273 -1.75 -8.38 -16.01
C LEU A 273 -1.98 -9.82 -15.58
N GLN A 274 -3.09 -10.08 -14.89
CA GLN A 274 -3.44 -11.42 -14.41
C GLN A 274 -4.15 -12.25 -15.48
N GLY A 275 -4.96 -11.61 -16.34
CA GLY A 275 -5.63 -12.26 -17.45
C GLY A 275 -6.44 -13.48 -17.02
N THR A 276 -6.20 -14.62 -17.66
CA THR A 276 -6.93 -15.88 -17.42
C THR A 276 -6.60 -16.56 -16.09
N ALA A 277 -5.62 -16.07 -15.32
CA ALA A 277 -5.33 -16.59 -13.99
C ALA A 277 -6.36 -16.16 -12.93
N LEU A 278 -7.20 -15.16 -13.24
CA LEU A 278 -8.23 -14.67 -12.33
C LEU A 278 -9.40 -15.64 -12.20
N ASP A 279 -9.94 -15.75 -10.99
CA ASP A 279 -11.22 -16.40 -10.74
C ASP A 279 -12.39 -15.45 -11.08
N PHE A 280 -12.85 -15.50 -12.33
CA PHE A 280 -13.97 -14.68 -12.79
C PHE A 280 -15.30 -15.05 -12.11
N ALA A 281 -15.50 -16.31 -11.69
CA ALA A 281 -16.70 -16.70 -10.98
C ALA A 281 -16.77 -16.02 -9.61
N TYR A 282 -15.64 -15.96 -8.90
CA TYR A 282 -15.49 -15.19 -7.66
C TYR A 282 -15.71 -13.69 -7.89
N LEU A 283 -15.11 -13.12 -8.93
CA LEU A 283 -15.29 -11.70 -9.27
C LEU A 283 -16.77 -11.35 -9.52
N HIS A 284 -17.48 -12.08 -10.39
CA HIS A 284 -18.89 -11.79 -10.66
C HIS A 284 -19.78 -11.99 -9.42
N HIS A 285 -19.51 -13.02 -8.61
CA HIS A 285 -20.25 -13.27 -7.37
C HIS A 285 -20.16 -12.08 -6.41
N TRP A 286 -18.94 -11.65 -6.09
CA TRP A 286 -18.74 -10.56 -5.12
C TRP A 286 -19.05 -9.19 -5.71
N ALA A 287 -18.82 -8.96 -7.00
CA ALA A 287 -19.21 -7.70 -7.64
C ALA A 287 -20.73 -7.49 -7.56
N LYS A 288 -21.52 -8.57 -7.70
CA LYS A 288 -22.98 -8.51 -7.47
C LYS A 288 -23.30 -8.19 -6.02
N SER A 289 -22.66 -8.87 -5.06
CA SER A 289 -22.89 -8.63 -3.62
C SER A 289 -22.52 -7.21 -3.18
N LEU A 290 -21.49 -6.62 -3.80
CA LEU A 290 -21.02 -5.27 -3.53
C LEU A 290 -21.78 -4.20 -4.33
N GLY A 291 -22.65 -4.60 -5.27
CA GLY A 291 -23.36 -3.67 -6.14
C GLY A 291 -22.46 -2.93 -7.12
N VAL A 292 -21.38 -3.57 -7.59
CA VAL A 292 -20.40 -3.04 -8.55
C VAL A 292 -20.27 -3.91 -9.81
N ALA A 293 -21.20 -4.83 -10.04
CA ALA A 293 -21.20 -5.72 -11.20
C ALA A 293 -21.15 -4.95 -12.53
N ASP A 294 -21.90 -3.85 -12.64
CA ASP A 294 -21.89 -2.99 -13.82
C ASP A 294 -20.51 -2.37 -14.11
N LEU A 295 -19.76 -2.02 -13.06
CA LEU A 295 -18.39 -1.51 -13.21
C LEU A 295 -17.40 -2.61 -13.59
N LEU A 296 -17.59 -3.83 -13.09
CA LEU A 296 -16.79 -4.98 -13.51
C LEU A 296 -17.00 -5.26 -14.99
N GLU A 297 -18.25 -5.33 -15.46
CA GLU A 297 -18.55 -5.53 -16.89
C GLU A 297 -17.97 -4.40 -17.75
N GLN A 298 -18.08 -3.15 -17.31
CA GLN A 298 -17.50 -2.01 -18.02
C GLN A 298 -15.97 -2.13 -18.13
N ALA A 299 -15.30 -2.60 -17.07
CA ALA A 299 -13.85 -2.79 -17.08
C ALA A 299 -13.43 -3.92 -18.03
N LEU A 300 -14.17 -5.03 -18.05
CA LEU A 300 -13.93 -6.17 -18.95
C LEU A 300 -14.15 -5.79 -20.42
N PHE A 301 -15.29 -5.16 -20.72
CA PHE A 301 -15.61 -4.68 -22.07
C PHE A 301 -14.52 -3.75 -22.63
N LYS A 302 -14.01 -2.84 -21.80
CA LYS A 302 -12.94 -1.91 -22.21
C LYS A 302 -11.63 -2.63 -22.57
N LEU A 303 -11.37 -3.81 -22.00
CA LEU A 303 -10.17 -4.59 -22.31
C LEU A 303 -10.31 -5.41 -23.60
N ASP A 304 -11.53 -5.83 -23.96
CA ASP A 304 -11.80 -6.53 -25.21
C ASP A 304 -11.70 -5.60 -26.44
N ASP A 305 -12.01 -4.30 -26.26
CA ASP A 305 -11.92 -3.26 -27.29
C ASP A 305 -10.49 -2.69 -27.52
N SER A 306 -9.46 -3.26 -26.86
CA SER A 306 -8.08 -2.72 -26.79
C SER A 306 -6.98 -3.61 -27.40
#